data_AF-A0A2G9TAJ2-F1
#
_entry.id   AF-A0A2G9TAJ2-F1
#
_cell.length_a   1.000
_cell.length_b   1.000
_cell.length_c   1.000
_cell.angle_alpha   90.00
_cell.angle_beta   90.00
_cell.angle_gamma   90.00
#
_symmetry.space_group_name_H-M   'P 1'
#
loop_
_entity.id
_entity.type
_entity.pdbx_description
1 polymer ?
#
loop_
_entity_poly.entity_id
_entity_poly.type
_entity_poly.pdbx_seq_one_letter_code
_entity_poly.pdbx_strand_id
1 'polypeptide(L)' 'TRSGFESGKENIINHYYSDADTYMLVDSVAVLTKMSREQVWELYGSFLIEYTMEIGWDELIRNMSPDLK' A
#
# COMPACT_ATOMS: atom_id res chain seq x y z
N THR A 1 -12.35 -6.85 -12.55
CA THR A 1 -11.28 -5.98 -12.01
C THR A 1 -9.96 -6.44 -12.58
N ARG A 2 -9.08 -5.52 -13.03
CA ARG A 2 -7.84 -5.87 -13.76
C ARG A 2 -6.82 -6.64 -12.92
N SER A 3 -6.89 -6.47 -11.60
CA SER A 3 -6.11 -7.18 -10.60
C SER A 3 -6.76 -8.49 -10.12
N GLY A 4 -7.90 -8.90 -10.69
CA GLY A 4 -8.53 -10.21 -10.37
C GLY A 4 -9.28 -10.29 -9.04
N PHE A 5 -9.32 -9.22 -8.24
CA PHE A 5 -10.00 -9.24 -6.94
C PHE A 5 -11.53 -9.24 -7.06
N GLU A 6 -12.19 -10.10 -6.29
CA GLU A 6 -13.64 -10.10 -6.11
C GLU A 6 -14.09 -8.94 -5.24
N SER A 7 -15.21 -8.32 -5.61
CA SER A 7 -15.77 -7.19 -4.86
C SER A 7 -16.16 -7.57 -3.43
N GLY A 8 -15.67 -6.82 -2.45
CA GLY A 8 -15.88 -7.05 -1.02
C GLY A 8 -14.84 -7.97 -0.36
N LYS A 9 -13.82 -8.42 -1.09
CA LYS A 9 -12.74 -9.29 -0.57
C LYS A 9 -11.35 -8.66 -0.67
N GLU A 10 -11.25 -7.37 -0.97
CA GLU A 10 -9.99 -6.71 -1.31
C GLU A 10 -9.17 -6.24 -0.11
N ASN A 11 -9.78 -6.12 1.08
CA ASN A 11 -9.14 -5.51 2.25
C ASN A 11 -9.60 -6.09 3.60
N ILE A 12 -9.74 -7.42 3.66
CA ILE A 12 -10.08 -8.12 4.91
C ILE A 12 -8.91 -8.02 5.91
N ILE A 13 -9.16 -7.43 7.09
CA ILE A 13 -8.19 -7.29 8.18
C ILE A 13 -7.82 -8.67 8.72
N ASN A 14 -6.54 -8.86 9.08
CA ASN A 14 -5.97 -10.13 9.56
C ASN A 14 -6.08 -11.30 8.57
N HIS A 15 -6.22 -10.98 7.27
CA HIS A 15 -6.14 -11.94 6.19
C HIS A 15 -4.79 -11.83 5.48
N TYR A 16 -4.11 -12.96 5.31
CA TYR A 16 -2.89 -13.03 4.53
C TYR A 16 -3.25 -13.21 3.05
N TYR A 17 -2.95 -12.20 2.24
CA TYR A 17 -2.99 -12.30 0.79
C TYR A 17 -1.65 -12.79 0.26
N SER A 18 -1.63 -13.33 -0.95
CA SER A 18 -0.37 -13.71 -1.58
C SER A 18 0.37 -12.45 -2.06
N ASP A 19 1.71 -12.49 -2.04
CA ASP A 19 2.52 -11.40 -2.60
C ASP A 19 2.18 -11.16 -4.08
N ALA A 20 1.82 -12.22 -4.81
CA ALA A 20 1.38 -12.14 -6.20
C ALA A 20 0.18 -11.20 -6.39
N ASP A 21 -0.78 -11.24 -5.46
CA ASP A 21 -1.96 -10.37 -5.49
C ASP A 21 -1.56 -8.88 -5.35
N THR A 22 -0.57 -8.60 -4.50
CA THR A 22 -0.02 -7.24 -4.33
C THR A 22 0.69 -6.77 -5.59
N TYR A 23 1.52 -7.60 -6.22
CA TYR A 23 2.17 -7.26 -7.49
C TYR A 23 1.15 -7.04 -8.62
N MET A 24 0.06 -7.82 -8.66
CA MET A 24 -1.02 -7.62 -9.63
C MET A 24 -1.76 -6.29 -9.44
N LEU A 25 -1.92 -5.83 -8.20
CA LEU A 25 -2.47 -4.49 -7.91
C LEU A 25 -1.54 -3.41 -8.43
N VAL A 26 -0.25 -3.47 -8.10
CA VAL A 26 0.75 -2.49 -8.55
C VAL A 26 0.82 -2.44 -10.07
N ASP A 27 0.80 -3.59 -10.74
CA ASP A 27 0.76 -3.68 -12.20
C ASP A 27 -0.49 -3.02 -12.79
N SER A 28 -1.65 -3.30 -12.20
CA SER A 28 -2.91 -2.71 -12.65
C SER A 28 -2.91 -1.19 -12.50
N VAL A 29 -2.40 -0.68 -11.36
CA VAL A 29 -2.28 0.75 -11.09
C VAL A 29 -1.29 1.41 -12.04
N ALA A 30 -0.11 0.82 -12.24
CA ALA A 30 0.92 1.34 -13.15
C ALA A 30 0.37 1.54 -14.57
N VAL A 31 -0.36 0.55 -15.09
CA VAL A 31 -0.95 0.64 -16.44
C VAL A 31 -2.08 1.68 -16.50
N LEU A 32 -2.94 1.77 -15.49
CA LEU A 32 -4.07 2.71 -15.49
C LEU A 32 -3.62 4.17 -15.35
N THR A 33 -2.61 4.40 -14.53
CA THR A 33 -2.08 5.74 -14.22
C THR A 33 -0.96 6.17 -15.16
N LYS A 34 -0.47 5.26 -16.02
CA LYS A 34 0.69 5.47 -16.90
C LYS A 34 1.97 5.82 -16.15
N MET A 35 2.14 5.22 -14.97
CA MET A 35 3.32 5.38 -14.12
C MET A 35 4.19 4.12 -14.21
N SER A 36 5.49 4.24 -13.91
CA SER A 36 6.33 3.06 -13.71
C SER A 36 5.97 2.37 -12.40
N ARG A 37 6.31 1.08 -12.27
CA ARG A 37 6.09 0.31 -11.03
C ARG A 37 6.81 0.96 -9.85
N GLU A 38 8.02 1.44 -10.08
CA GLU A 38 8.86 2.11 -9.09
C GLU A 38 8.21 3.38 -8.58
N GLN A 39 7.60 4.17 -9.47
CA GLN A 39 6.85 5.37 -9.06
C GLN A 39 5.61 5.01 -8.23
N VAL A 40 4.90 3.95 -8.59
CA VAL A 40 3.76 3.45 -7.80
C VAL A 40 4.21 3.00 -6.42
N TRP A 41 5.33 2.27 -6.33
CA TRP A 41 5.91 1.83 -5.05
C TRP A 41 6.35 3.00 -4.17
N GLU A 42 7.00 4.02 -4.75
CA GLU A 42 7.42 5.20 -4.01
C GLU A 42 6.22 5.95 -3.43
N LEU A 43 5.18 6.19 -4.24
CA LEU A 43 3.93 6.82 -3.79
C LEU A 43 3.23 5.98 -2.72
N TYR A 44 3.20 4.66 -2.88
CA TYR A 44 2.64 3.76 -1.88
C TYR A 44 3.40 3.85 -0.55
N GLY A 45 4.74 3.94 -0.59
CA GLY A 45 5.57 4.10 0.60
C GLY A 45 5.25 5.38 1.36
N SER A 46 5.16 6.52 0.67
CA SER A 46 4.76 7.80 1.30
C SER A 46 3.36 7.72 1.89
N PHE A 47 2.39 7.20 1.13
CA PHE A 47 1.02 7.02 1.60
C PHE A 47 0.94 6.10 2.83
N LEU A 48 1.70 5.00 2.86
CA LEU A 48 1.68 4.05 3.96
C LEU A 48 2.12 4.68 5.28
N ILE A 49 3.12 5.55 5.26
CA ILE A 49 3.59 6.28 6.45
C ILE A 49 2.47 7.17 6.98
N GLU A 50 1.93 8.04 6.12
CA GLU A 50 0.87 8.98 6.47
C GLU A 50 -0.37 8.24 6.99
N TYR A 51 -0.83 7.23 6.24
CA TYR A 51 -1.98 6.41 6.60
C TYR A 51 -1.78 5.72 7.95
N THR A 52 -0.61 5.14 8.20
CA THR A 52 -0.31 4.43 9.46
C THR A 52 -0.35 5.39 10.66
N MET A 53 0.17 6.61 10.50
CA MET A 53 0.07 7.66 11.51
C MET A 53 -1.40 8.06 11.76
N GLU A 54 -2.19 8.27 10.70
CA GLU A 54 -3.60 8.68 10.78
C GLU A 54 -4.49 7.66 11.49
N ILE A 55 -4.24 6.36 11.29
CA ILE A 55 -5.04 5.30 11.95
C ILE A 55 -4.59 5.00 13.39
N GLY A 56 -3.68 5.80 13.97
CA GLY A 56 -3.35 5.79 15.39
C GLY A 56 -2.00 5.16 15.76
N TRP A 57 -1.13 4.86 14.80
CA TRP A 57 0.21 4.30 15.08
C TRP A 57 1.34 5.34 15.08
N ASP A 58 1.03 6.63 15.19
CA ASP A 58 2.02 7.73 15.19
C ASP A 58 3.15 7.52 16.21
N GLU A 59 2.83 7.13 17.44
CA GLU A 59 3.84 6.90 18.49
C GLU A 59 4.80 5.75 18.13
N LEU A 60 4.30 4.67 17.50
CA LEU A 60 5.15 3.57 17.04
C LEU A 60 6.11 4.05 15.95
N ILE A 61 5.61 4.77 14.95
CA ILE A 61 6.41 5.27 13.82
C ILE A 61 7.50 6.22 14.32
N ARG A 62 7.16 7.16 15.20
CA ARG A 62 8.13 8.11 15.79
C ARG A 62 9.20 7.42 16.65
N ASN A 63 8.87 6.31 17.32
CA ASN A 63 9.87 5.54 18.07
C ASN A 63 10.82 4.75 17.16
N MET A 64 10.38 4.31 15.98
CA MET A 64 11.24 3.61 15.01
C MET A 64 12.13 4.56 14.22
N SER A 65 11.68 5.80 14.01
CA SER A 65 12.46 6.84 13.34
C SER A 65 12.17 8.20 14.00
N PRO A 66 12.91 8.55 15.07
CA PRO A 66 12.69 9.79 15.82
C PRO A 66 12.87 11.06 14.98
N ASP A 67 13.69 10.97 13.93
CA ASP A 67 14.00 12.07 13.01
C ASP A 67 13.17 12.03 11.71
N LEU A 68 12.09 11.24 11.67
CA LEU A 68 11.16 11.24 10.54
C LEU A 68 10.50 12.63 10.47
N LYS A 69 10.99 13.46 9.54
CA LYS A 69 10.57 14.85 9.34
C LYS A 69 9.29 14.94 8.52
#